data_AF-A0A3E1NZ10-F1
#
_entry.id   AF-A0A3E1NZ10-F1
#
_cell.length_a   1.000
_cell.length_b   1.000
_cell.length_c   1.000
_cell.angle_alpha   90.00
_cell.angle_beta   90.00
_cell.angle_gamma   90.00
#
_symmetry.space_group_name_H-M   'P 1'
#
loop_
_entity.id
_entity.type
_entity.pdbx_description
1 polymer ?
#
loop_
_entity_poly.entity_id
_entity_poly.type
_entity_poly.pdbx_seq_one_letter_code
_entity_poly.pdbx_strand_id
1 'polypeptide(L)'
;MNNEKFGETGNFENFTPGGRYAYLFHEILKAKALMVMIDDSSSTAYRLLKKARQALDKPPTYKLTLAEFCTYYRDQRPEWLAYRFWKYRGGS
;
A
#
# COMPACT_ATOMS: atom_id res chain seq x y z
N MET A 1 -15.89 -17.54 -17.74
CA MET A 1 -15.06 -16.56 -17.00
C MET A 1 -16.01 -15.67 -16.23
N ASN A 2 -16.12 -15.88 -14.92
CA ASN A 2 -17.08 -15.15 -14.08
C ASN A 2 -16.55 -13.73 -13.86
N ASN A 3 -17.37 -12.76 -14.27
CA ASN A 3 -17.26 -11.36 -13.89
C ASN A 3 -17.57 -11.24 -12.38
N GLU A 4 -16.61 -11.59 -11.53
CA GLU A 4 -16.66 -11.21 -10.12
C GLU A 4 -16.46 -9.69 -10.01
N LYS A 5 -17.60 -9.01 -10.11
CA LYS A 5 -17.94 -7.71 -9.50
C LYS A 5 -16.74 -6.82 -9.20
N PHE A 6 -16.34 -6.05 -10.22
CA PHE A 6 -15.56 -4.81 -10.12
C PHE A 6 -16.25 -3.70 -9.29
N GLY A 7 -17.31 -4.01 -8.52
CA GLY A 7 -18.13 -3.06 -7.75
C GLY A 7 -17.78 -2.96 -6.26
N GLU A 8 -16.77 -3.69 -5.76
CA GLU A 8 -16.30 -3.58 -4.36
C GLU A 8 -15.08 -2.66 -4.20
N THR A 9 -14.78 -1.80 -5.18
CA THR A 9 -13.91 -0.63 -4.96
C THR A 9 -14.69 0.43 -4.19
N GLY A 10 -14.83 0.21 -2.90
CA GLY A 10 -15.53 1.12 -2.00
C GLY A 10 -15.08 0.84 -0.59
N ASN A 11 -13.84 1.20 -0.24
CA ASN A 11 -13.36 1.07 1.14
C ASN A 11 -12.28 2.10 1.52
N PHE A 12 -12.16 3.21 0.78
CA PHE A 12 -11.34 4.35 1.20
C PHE A 12 -11.72 4.82 2.61
N GLU A 13 -13.02 4.80 2.95
CA GLU A 13 -13.53 5.17 4.27
C GLU A 13 -13.01 4.26 5.39
N ASN A 14 -12.79 2.98 5.08
CA ASN A 14 -12.21 2.00 6.01
C ASN A 14 -10.68 2.10 6.11
N PHE A 15 -10.01 2.72 5.14
CA PHE A 15 -8.56 2.97 5.13
C PHE A 15 -8.23 4.43 5.51
N THR A 16 -8.88 4.91 6.58
CA THR A 16 -8.59 6.19 7.22
C THR A 16 -7.96 5.97 8.60
N PRO A 17 -7.34 6.99 9.21
CA PRO A 17 -6.85 6.90 10.59
C PRO A 17 -7.91 6.49 11.63
N GLY A 18 -9.21 6.64 11.32
CA GLY A 18 -10.32 6.19 12.16
C GLY A 18 -11.13 5.02 11.59
N GLY A 19 -10.72 4.47 10.44
CA GLY A 19 -11.43 3.41 9.74
C GLY A 19 -11.08 2.02 10.26
N ARG A 20 -11.80 1.00 9.79
CA ARG A 20 -11.60 -0.42 10.18
C ARG A 20 -10.17 -0.93 10.01
N TYR A 21 -9.41 -0.33 9.10
CA TYR A 21 -8.01 -0.67 8.80
C TYR A 21 -7.02 0.42 9.23
N ALA A 22 -7.39 1.30 10.18
CA ALA A 22 -6.52 2.34 10.73
C ALA A 22 -5.16 1.80 11.22
N TYR A 23 -5.12 0.59 11.75
CA TYR A 23 -3.89 -0.07 12.18
C TYR A 23 -2.91 -0.30 11.01
N LEU A 24 -3.41 -0.56 9.79
CA LEU A 24 -2.59 -0.69 8.58
C LEU A 24 -2.12 0.67 8.05
N PHE A 25 -2.82 1.75 8.39
CA PHE A 25 -2.49 3.11 7.96
C PHE A 25 -1.11 3.55 8.46
N HIS A 26 -0.76 3.19 9.70
CA HIS A 26 0.52 3.55 10.34
C HIS A 26 1.61 2.49 10.21
N GLU A 27 1.32 1.34 9.59
CA GLU A 27 2.29 0.25 9.44
C GLU A 27 3.44 0.65 8.52
N ILE A 28 4.66 0.33 8.94
CA ILE A 28 5.86 0.56 8.13
C ILE A 28 5.84 -0.36 6.91
N LEU A 29 5.86 0.23 5.73
CA LEU A 29 5.88 -0.50 4.47
C LEU A 29 7.30 -0.98 4.15
N LYS A 30 7.54 -2.28 4.34
CA LYS A 30 8.80 -2.92 3.95
C LYS A 30 8.82 -3.26 2.46
N ALA A 31 9.99 -3.23 1.83
CA ALA A 31 10.17 -3.58 0.42
C ALA A 31 9.63 -4.97 0.07
N LYS A 32 9.81 -5.97 0.95
CA LYS A 32 9.26 -7.32 0.77
C LYS A 32 7.73 -7.34 0.72
N ALA A 33 7.07 -6.55 1.57
CA ALA A 33 5.62 -6.46 1.56
C ALA A 33 5.14 -5.76 0.30
N LEU A 34 5.79 -4.66 -0.09
CA LEU A 34 5.47 -3.96 -1.34
C LEU A 34 5.67 -4.85 -2.56
N MET A 35 6.73 -5.66 -2.61
CA MET A 35 7.01 -6.63 -3.67
C MET A 35 5.80 -7.57 -3.90
N VAL A 36 5.23 -8.11 -2.82
CA VAL A 36 4.02 -8.95 -2.88
C VAL A 36 2.79 -8.13 -3.28
N MET A 37 2.67 -6.89 -2.79
CA MET A 37 1.54 -6.02 -3.13
C MET A 37 1.51 -5.62 -4.60
N ILE A 38 2.65 -5.43 -5.25
CA ILE A 38 2.70 -5.04 -6.67
C ILE A 38 2.93 -6.23 -7.62
N ASP A 39 3.22 -7.42 -7.07
CA ASP A 39 3.56 -8.62 -7.83
C ASP A 39 4.73 -8.40 -8.82
N ASP A 40 5.81 -7.80 -8.31
CA ASP A 40 7.01 -7.44 -9.09
C ASP A 40 8.26 -7.80 -8.29
N SER A 41 9.43 -7.55 -8.85
CA SER A 41 10.74 -7.72 -8.23
C SER A 41 10.98 -6.81 -7.01
N SER A 42 11.88 -7.27 -6.15
CA SER A 42 12.38 -6.48 -5.02
C SER A 42 13.03 -5.16 -5.48
N SER A 43 13.75 -5.18 -6.61
CA SER A 43 14.36 -3.99 -7.23
C SER A 43 13.32 -2.94 -7.59
N THR A 44 12.20 -3.35 -8.19
CA THR A 44 11.07 -2.44 -8.46
C THR A 44 10.52 -1.88 -7.16
N ALA A 45 10.24 -2.72 -6.16
CA ALA A 45 9.71 -2.28 -4.87
C ALA A 45 10.63 -1.23 -4.18
N TYR A 46 11.95 -1.46 -4.15
CA TYR A 46 12.91 -0.48 -3.61
C TYR A 46 12.90 0.83 -4.39
N ARG A 47 12.83 0.76 -5.73
CA ARG A 47 12.76 1.95 -6.59
C ARG A 47 11.49 2.77 -6.31
N LEU A 48 10.34 2.11 -6.16
CA LEU A 48 9.07 2.80 -5.85
C LEU A 48 9.09 3.43 -4.45
N LEU A 49 9.61 2.73 -3.44
CA LEU A 49 9.79 3.29 -2.09
C LEU A 49 10.74 4.49 -2.07
N LYS A 50 11.81 4.44 -2.88
CA LYS A 50 12.74 5.57 -3.02
C LYS A 50 12.05 6.78 -3.64
N LYS A 51 11.30 6.58 -4.74
CA LYS A 51 10.54 7.64 -5.41
C LYS A 51 9.50 8.27 -4.49
N ALA A 52 8.70 7.46 -3.79
CA ALA A 52 7.71 7.95 -2.84
C ALA A 52 8.35 8.78 -1.72
N ARG A 53 9.50 8.36 -1.20
CA ARG A 53 10.22 9.09 -0.15
C ARG A 53 10.74 10.44 -0.62
N GLN A 54 11.27 10.50 -1.83
CA GLN A 54 11.73 11.74 -2.45
C GLN A 54 10.57 12.70 -2.72
N ALA A 55 9.45 12.18 -3.24
CA ALA A 55 8.28 13.00 -3.53
C ALA A 55 7.60 13.56 -2.27
N LEU A 56 7.70 12.86 -1.14
CA LEU A 56 7.20 13.31 0.16
C LEU A 56 8.22 14.11 0.98
N ASP A 57 9.34 14.50 0.37
CA ASP A 57 10.45 15.24 0.98
C ASP A 57 10.93 14.63 2.32
N LYS A 58 11.03 13.29 2.35
CA LYS A 58 11.46 12.54 3.53
C LYS A 58 12.95 12.22 3.47
N PRO A 59 13.66 12.19 4.61
CA PRO A 59 15.07 11.82 4.67
C PRO A 59 15.34 10.41 4.10
N PRO A 60 16.53 10.14 3.53
CA PRO A 60 16.88 8.83 2.95
C PRO A 60 16.76 7.64 3.92
N THR A 61 16.84 7.87 5.24
CA THR A 61 16.70 6.85 6.29
C THR A 61 15.27 6.64 6.76
N TYR A 62 14.34 7.52 6.36
CA TYR A 62 12.95 7.48 6.80
C TYR A 62 12.22 6.26 6.23
N LYS A 63 11.46 5.56 7.07
CA LYS A 63 10.67 4.40 6.68
C LYS A 63 9.24 4.83 6.44
N LEU A 64 8.78 4.75 5.18
CA LEU A 64 7.43 5.14 4.81
C LEU A 64 6.40 4.21 5.45
N THR A 65 5.28 4.78 5.88
CA THR A 65 4.09 4.02 6.20
C THR A 65 3.34 3.60 4.93
N LEU A 66 2.47 2.60 5.05
CA LEU A 66 1.59 2.21 3.95
C LEU A 66 0.71 3.38 3.48
N ALA A 67 0.21 4.21 4.40
CA ALA A 67 -0.59 5.38 4.05
C ALA A 67 0.19 6.45 3.29
N GLU A 68 1.42 6.75 3.73
CA GLU A 68 2.29 7.70 3.03
C GLU A 68 2.57 7.21 1.60
N PHE A 69 2.88 5.93 1.44
CA PHE A 69 3.09 5.33 0.13
C PHE A 69 1.82 5.39 -0.75
N CYS A 70 0.67 5.02 -0.19
CA CYS A 70 -0.61 5.04 -0.89
C CYS A 70 -1.06 6.46 -1.28
N THR A 71 -0.71 7.47 -0.47
CA THR A 71 -1.01 8.88 -0.76
C THR A 71 -0.25 9.37 -1.98
N TYR A 72 1.02 8.96 -2.12
CA TYR A 72 1.83 9.29 -3.30
C TYR A 72 1.38 8.51 -4.54
N TYR A 73 0.97 7.24 -4.39
CA TYR A 73 0.48 6.39 -5.48
C TYR A 73 -1.04 6.45 -5.68
N ARG A 74 -1.69 7.59 -5.41
CA ARG A 74 -3.17 7.73 -5.44
C ARG A 74 -3.81 7.28 -6.76
N ASP A 75 -3.08 7.35 -7.87
CA ASP A 75 -3.51 6.86 -9.19
C ASP A 75 -3.58 5.32 -9.31
N GLN A 76 -2.98 4.56 -8.38
CA GLN A 76 -2.92 3.10 -8.42
C GLN A 76 -3.95 2.39 -7.54
N ARG A 77 -5.08 3.03 -7.22
CA ARG A 77 -6.16 2.45 -6.40
C ARG A 77 -5.63 1.97 -5.02
N PRO A 78 -5.36 2.88 -4.08
CA PRO A 78 -4.79 2.56 -2.76
C PRO A 78 -5.54 1.46 -1.99
N GLU A 79 -6.84 1.28 -2.24
CA GLU A 79 -7.66 0.17 -1.71
C GLU A 79 -7.12 -1.22 -2.10
N TRP A 80 -6.65 -1.37 -3.33
CA TRP A 80 -6.14 -2.63 -3.86
C TRP A 80 -4.78 -2.98 -3.25
N LEU A 81 -3.92 -1.97 -3.07
CA LEU A 81 -2.65 -2.10 -2.37
C LEU A 81 -2.88 -2.44 -0.88
N ALA A 82 -3.80 -1.76 -0.20
CA ALA A 82 -4.16 -2.06 1.18
C ALA A 82 -4.74 -3.48 1.34
N TYR A 83 -5.61 -3.91 0.44
CA TYR A 83 -6.15 -5.27 0.42
C TYR A 83 -5.06 -6.33 0.22
N ARG A 84 -4.13 -6.11 -0.72
CA ARG A 84 -2.99 -7.02 -0.92
C ARG A 84 -2.05 -7.06 0.28
N PHE A 85 -1.85 -5.93 0.96
CA PHE A 85 -1.10 -5.88 2.21
C PHE A 85 -1.82 -6.64 3.34
N TRP A 86 -3.15 -6.51 3.46
CA TRP A 86 -3.96 -7.27 4.41
C TRP A 86 -3.88 -8.78 4.13
N LYS A 87 -4.00 -9.22 2.86
CA LYS A 87 -3.80 -10.63 2.47
C LYS A 87 -2.40 -11.13 2.82
N TYR A 88 -1.36 -10.32 2.61
CA TYR A 88 0.01 -10.66 3.01
C TYR A 88 0.15 -10.84 4.54
N ARG A 89 -0.58 -10.05 5.34
CA ARG A 89 -0.53 -10.07 6.82
C ARG A 89 -1.43 -11.14 7.47
N GLY A 90 -2.60 -11.40 6.90
CA GLY A 90 -3.68 -12.20 7.52
C GLY A 90 -4.15 -13.39 6.69
N GLY A 91 -3.48 -13.71 5.58
CA GLY A 91 -3.69 -14.94 4.80
C GLY A 91 -2.78 -16.09 5.25
N SER A 92 -2.52 -16.22 6.55
CA SER A 92 -1.92 -17.40 7.18
C SER A 92 -2.88 -17.94 8.21
#